data_AF-A0A9D7SV12-F1
#
_entry.id   AF-A0A9D7SV12-F1
#
_cell.length_a   1.000
_cell.length_b   1.000
_cell.length_c   1.000
_cell.angle_alpha   90.00
_cell.angle_beta   90.00
_cell.angle_gamma   90.00
#
_symmetry.space_group_name_H-M   'P 1'
#
loop_
_entity.id
_entity.type
_entity.pdbx_description
1 polymer ?
#
loop_
_entity_poly.entity_id
_entity_poly.type
_entity_poly.pdbx_seq_one_letter_code
_entity_poly.pdbx_strand_id
1 'polypeptide(L)'
;MRNTFKSLSHNLKENANRFDPISLETKFKCLKDLSKMILPVNKELITYFETLLFIIAYPSDATQLFLAEKELLRITKILQANRKSQSKLFDNSGMPFTSTITRFSHDGVRWLLAHPHCNVTFNSFESPTLQLNEVLRMTLTSLEKSETTAGLSNQSLMDMLLVPEKQRLRFIINELARLDHLPFIKDHFFDRLELFVRVTPKDKLFSKAYNRLDFPSPYFNLELLKKFEVKEVIIKTLPACAEMLNEESEKVVYVIKNSMAVTGRETDPTTFMEDGSLRLYHLERGISVAIYSMIPSRQLPLESYVGFTAFKNGFPVAYGGAWVFGERANFGINIFESFRNGESAFILAQLLRVYKHVFKLCYFEVEPYQFGLDNPEGIASGAFWFYYRFGFRPLDLTLGQKANEEHEKIKTRKGYRTSHKTLIRFTESSIGLKLGKSVPPGVVDVTARVTRMIQRRYNGDRILAEADCRTKFLVKTKITATHDEYQNQVLTEVALWAEALTIKEAHRLDLLGQMITAKPRDVYAYQDLVINFFKD
;
A
#
# COMPACT_ATOMS: atom_id res chain seq x y z
N MET A 1 -44.44 -14.12 0.82
CA MET A 1 -43.82 -12.83 0.46
C MET A 1 -43.10 -12.98 -0.88
N ARG A 2 -43.32 -12.09 -1.86
CA ARG A 2 -42.55 -12.12 -3.12
C ARG A 2 -41.10 -11.74 -2.82
N ASN A 3 -40.14 -12.57 -3.25
CA ASN A 3 -38.72 -12.28 -3.13
C ASN A 3 -38.39 -11.04 -4.00
N THR A 4 -37.86 -9.99 -3.39
CA THR A 4 -37.37 -8.79 -4.09
C THR A 4 -35.88 -8.92 -4.39
N PHE A 5 -35.36 -8.12 -5.32
CA PHE A 5 -33.92 -8.09 -5.60
C PHE A 5 -33.12 -7.77 -4.33
N LYS A 6 -33.58 -6.76 -3.58
CA LYS A 6 -32.98 -6.33 -2.31
C LYS A 6 -32.93 -7.47 -1.29
N SER A 7 -34.05 -8.16 -1.06
CA SER A 7 -34.08 -9.25 -0.07
C SER A 7 -33.20 -10.44 -0.48
N LEU A 8 -33.14 -10.78 -1.77
CA LEU A 8 -32.29 -11.87 -2.26
C LEU A 8 -30.80 -11.51 -2.25
N SER A 9 -30.46 -10.27 -2.65
CA SER A 9 -29.08 -9.76 -2.61
C SER A 9 -28.56 -9.69 -1.17
N HIS A 10 -29.38 -9.21 -0.24
CA HIS A 10 -29.05 -9.22 1.18
C HIS A 10 -28.85 -10.65 1.71
N ASN A 11 -29.74 -11.58 1.37
CA ASN A 11 -29.59 -12.98 1.79
C ASN A 11 -28.32 -13.64 1.19
N LEU A 12 -27.97 -13.31 -0.06
CA LEU A 12 -26.72 -13.76 -0.66
C LEU A 12 -25.51 -13.24 0.12
N LYS A 13 -25.50 -11.94 0.48
CA LYS A 13 -24.44 -11.30 1.24
C LYS A 13 -24.25 -11.93 2.62
N GLU A 14 -25.33 -12.17 3.36
CA GLU A 14 -25.29 -12.78 4.70
C GLU A 14 -24.73 -14.22 4.70
N ASN A 15 -24.85 -14.92 3.56
CA ASN A 15 -24.35 -16.27 3.38
C ASN A 15 -23.03 -16.33 2.58
N ALA A 16 -22.52 -15.22 2.08
CA ALA A 16 -21.36 -15.18 1.17
C ALA A 16 -20.13 -15.86 1.78
N ASN A 17 -19.85 -15.59 3.06
CA ASN A 17 -18.70 -16.10 3.81
C ASN A 17 -18.98 -17.41 4.59
N ARG A 18 -20.13 -18.06 4.35
CA ARG A 18 -20.54 -19.30 4.98
C ARG A 18 -20.45 -20.46 3.99
N PHE A 19 -20.01 -21.61 4.49
CA PHE A 19 -19.67 -22.79 3.68
C PHE A 19 -20.33 -24.07 4.18
N ASP A 20 -21.21 -23.99 5.18
CA ASP A 20 -22.07 -25.11 5.55
C ASP A 20 -23.09 -25.41 4.43
N PRO A 21 -23.60 -26.65 4.34
CA PRO A 21 -24.47 -27.07 3.25
C PRO A 21 -25.70 -26.17 3.02
N ILE A 22 -26.31 -25.66 4.09
CA ILE A 22 -27.50 -24.80 4.02
C ILE A 22 -27.15 -23.46 3.38
N SER A 23 -26.05 -22.83 3.81
CA SER A 23 -25.58 -21.59 3.21
C SER A 23 -25.12 -21.77 1.76
N LEU A 24 -24.52 -22.91 1.40
CA LEU A 24 -24.13 -23.20 0.01
C LEU A 24 -25.36 -23.30 -0.90
N GLU A 25 -26.38 -24.07 -0.50
CA GLU A 25 -27.64 -24.18 -1.23
C GLU A 25 -28.34 -22.81 -1.34
N THR A 26 -28.33 -22.03 -0.26
CA THR A 26 -28.88 -20.67 -0.24
C THR A 26 -28.18 -19.75 -1.24
N LYS A 27 -26.83 -19.76 -1.28
CA LYS A 27 -26.06 -18.98 -2.27
C LYS A 27 -26.43 -19.36 -3.70
N PHE A 28 -26.50 -20.66 -3.99
CA PHE A 28 -26.87 -21.17 -5.31
C PHE A 28 -28.27 -20.73 -5.73
N LYS A 29 -29.26 -20.88 -4.85
CA LYS A 29 -30.64 -20.45 -5.09
C LYS A 29 -30.72 -18.94 -5.31
N CYS A 30 -30.07 -18.15 -4.46
CA CYS A 30 -30.02 -16.69 -4.60
C CYS A 30 -29.42 -16.27 -5.95
N LEU A 31 -28.27 -16.83 -6.36
CA LEU A 31 -27.65 -16.52 -7.66
C LEU A 31 -28.58 -16.88 -8.83
N LYS A 32 -29.25 -18.04 -8.78
CA LYS A 32 -30.21 -18.45 -9.80
C LYS A 32 -31.43 -17.53 -9.86
N ASP A 33 -32.01 -17.17 -8.73
CA ASP A 33 -33.20 -16.32 -8.68
C ASP A 33 -32.88 -14.88 -9.08
N LEU A 34 -31.76 -14.33 -8.59
CA LEU A 34 -31.28 -12.99 -8.97
C LEU A 34 -31.00 -12.89 -10.48
N SER A 35 -30.50 -13.97 -11.11
CA SER A 35 -30.25 -13.99 -12.55
C SER A 35 -31.50 -13.80 -13.42
N LYS A 36 -32.70 -14.06 -12.86
CA LYS A 36 -34.00 -13.89 -13.52
C LYS A 36 -34.62 -12.51 -13.28
N MET A 37 -34.07 -11.73 -12.35
CA MET A 37 -34.59 -10.40 -12.00
C MET A 37 -33.92 -9.31 -12.82
N ILE A 38 -34.61 -8.18 -13.01
CA ILE A 38 -34.02 -6.97 -13.57
C ILE A 38 -33.03 -6.40 -12.56
N LEU A 39 -31.81 -6.08 -13.01
CA LEU A 39 -30.80 -5.43 -12.17
C LEU A 39 -31.23 -3.99 -11.85
N PRO A 40 -31.27 -3.58 -10.57
CA PRO A 40 -31.62 -2.21 -10.20
C PRO A 40 -30.47 -1.26 -10.53
N VAL A 41 -30.79 0.02 -10.78
CA VAL A 41 -29.79 1.08 -10.97
C VAL A 41 -29.72 1.94 -9.70
N ASN A 42 -29.36 1.32 -8.58
CA ASN A 42 -29.26 1.97 -7.27
C ASN A 42 -28.17 1.32 -6.39
N LYS A 43 -28.07 1.70 -5.11
CA LYS A 43 -27.05 1.22 -4.16
C LYS A 43 -27.05 -0.30 -3.95
N GLU A 44 -28.17 -0.98 -4.20
CA GLU A 44 -28.25 -2.44 -4.10
C GLU A 44 -27.39 -3.13 -5.16
N LEU A 45 -27.19 -2.50 -6.32
CA LEU A 45 -26.32 -3.02 -7.38
C LEU A 45 -24.85 -3.02 -6.95
N ILE A 46 -24.41 -1.96 -6.25
CA ILE A 46 -23.04 -1.88 -5.70
C ILE A 46 -22.86 -2.99 -4.67
N THR A 47 -23.80 -3.14 -3.73
CA THR A 47 -23.73 -4.18 -2.69
C THR A 47 -23.71 -5.58 -3.30
N TYR A 48 -24.53 -5.83 -4.32
CA TYR A 48 -24.54 -7.09 -5.04
C TYR A 48 -23.21 -7.35 -5.75
N PHE A 49 -22.67 -6.36 -6.46
CA PHE A 49 -21.38 -6.43 -7.12
C PHE A 49 -20.24 -6.78 -6.15
N GLU A 50 -20.15 -6.08 -5.02
CA GLU A 50 -19.14 -6.35 -3.99
C GLU A 50 -19.28 -7.78 -3.42
N THR A 51 -20.51 -8.27 -3.28
CA THR A 51 -20.79 -9.65 -2.85
C THR A 51 -20.32 -10.67 -3.90
N LEU A 52 -20.52 -10.38 -5.19
CA LEU A 52 -20.05 -11.23 -6.28
C LEU A 52 -18.52 -11.29 -6.31
N LEU A 53 -17.81 -10.16 -6.11
CA LEU A 53 -16.35 -10.15 -6.02
C LEU A 53 -15.86 -11.10 -4.92
N PHE A 54 -16.49 -11.04 -3.74
CA PHE A 54 -16.17 -11.95 -2.64
C PHE A 54 -16.37 -13.42 -3.03
N ILE A 55 -17.52 -13.76 -3.62
CA ILE A 55 -17.83 -15.14 -4.01
C ILE A 55 -16.86 -15.66 -5.07
N ILE A 56 -16.43 -14.82 -6.02
CA ILE A 56 -15.47 -15.21 -7.06
C ILE A 56 -14.06 -15.39 -6.47
N ALA A 57 -13.67 -14.57 -5.49
CA ALA A 57 -12.39 -14.74 -4.80
C ALA A 57 -12.39 -15.97 -3.87
N TYR A 58 -13.52 -16.31 -3.25
CA TYR A 58 -13.68 -17.45 -2.32
C TYR A 58 -14.78 -18.43 -2.79
N PRO A 59 -14.66 -19.02 -3.99
CA PRO A 59 -15.69 -19.91 -4.51
C PRO A 59 -15.67 -21.23 -3.75
N SER A 60 -16.83 -21.80 -3.49
CA SER A 60 -16.94 -23.15 -2.89
C SER A 60 -16.77 -24.27 -3.90
N ASP A 61 -17.18 -24.04 -5.14
CA ASP A 61 -17.06 -24.96 -6.26
C ASP A 61 -17.09 -24.21 -7.60
N ALA A 62 -16.84 -24.94 -8.69
CA ALA A 62 -16.84 -24.39 -10.05
C ALA A 62 -18.20 -23.85 -10.50
N THR A 63 -19.31 -24.41 -9.98
CA THR A 63 -20.67 -23.98 -10.35
C THR A 63 -20.98 -22.61 -9.76
N GLN A 64 -20.66 -22.40 -8.48
CA GLN A 64 -20.81 -21.11 -7.83
C GLN A 64 -19.94 -20.04 -8.48
N LEU A 65 -18.68 -20.38 -8.78
CA LEU A 65 -17.77 -19.49 -9.51
C LEU A 65 -18.39 -19.06 -10.84
N PHE A 66 -18.83 -20.02 -11.66
CA PHE A 66 -19.46 -19.77 -12.95
C PHE A 66 -20.71 -18.89 -12.85
N LEU A 67 -21.61 -19.17 -11.90
CA LEU A 67 -22.82 -18.37 -11.70
C LEU A 67 -22.50 -16.93 -11.29
N ALA A 68 -21.53 -16.74 -10.40
CA ALA A 68 -21.12 -15.41 -9.96
C ALA A 68 -20.45 -14.61 -11.09
N GLU A 69 -19.57 -15.23 -11.88
CA GLU A 69 -18.95 -14.59 -13.05
C GLU A 69 -19.98 -14.23 -14.12
N LYS A 70 -20.99 -15.08 -14.34
CA LYS A 70 -22.10 -14.78 -15.26
C LYS A 70 -22.88 -13.54 -14.83
N GLU A 71 -23.14 -13.39 -13.54
CA GLU A 71 -23.82 -12.22 -13.00
C GLU A 71 -22.96 -10.96 -13.07
N LEU A 72 -21.65 -11.07 -12.84
CA LEU A 72 -20.70 -9.98 -13.03
C LEU A 72 -20.67 -9.50 -14.49
N LEU A 73 -20.70 -10.43 -15.45
CA LEU A 73 -20.83 -10.12 -16.87
C LEU A 73 -22.16 -9.40 -17.18
N ARG A 74 -23.26 -9.80 -16.54
CA ARG A 74 -24.57 -9.15 -16.70
C ARG A 74 -24.55 -7.70 -16.20
N ILE A 75 -23.96 -7.45 -15.03
CA ILE A 75 -23.73 -6.10 -14.50
C ILE A 75 -22.88 -5.28 -15.48
N THR A 76 -21.77 -5.86 -15.95
CA THR A 76 -20.85 -5.20 -16.90
C THR A 76 -21.57 -4.73 -18.16
N LYS A 77 -22.41 -5.59 -18.76
CA LYS A 77 -23.18 -5.25 -19.97
C LYS A 77 -24.13 -4.08 -19.76
N ILE A 78 -24.82 -4.03 -18.61
CA ILE A 78 -25.73 -2.93 -18.28
C ILE A 78 -24.98 -1.62 -18.07
N LEU A 79 -23.84 -1.65 -17.37
CA LEU A 79 -23.02 -0.45 -17.16
C LEU A 79 -22.41 0.05 -18.48
N GLN A 80 -21.96 -0.87 -19.35
CA GLN A 80 -21.46 -0.53 -20.68
C GLN A 80 -22.54 0.15 -21.54
N ALA A 81 -23.75 -0.40 -21.56
CA ALA A 81 -24.87 0.14 -22.33
C ALA A 81 -25.26 1.56 -21.84
N ASN A 82 -25.12 1.83 -20.55
CA ASN A 82 -25.50 3.09 -19.92
C ASN A 82 -24.32 4.04 -19.65
N ARG A 83 -23.15 3.82 -20.25
CA ARG A 83 -21.91 4.59 -19.96
C ARG A 83 -22.05 6.11 -20.08
N LYS A 84 -22.93 6.61 -20.97
CA LYS A 84 -23.13 8.05 -21.21
C LYS A 84 -24.12 8.71 -20.25
N SER A 85 -25.04 7.92 -19.70
CA SER A 85 -26.12 8.35 -18.80
C SER A 85 -25.95 7.76 -17.40
N GLN A 86 -24.74 7.34 -17.06
CA GLN A 86 -24.46 6.65 -15.83
C GLN A 86 -24.67 7.58 -14.63
N SER A 87 -25.38 7.08 -13.63
CA SER A 87 -25.63 7.82 -12.41
C SER A 87 -24.32 8.08 -11.66
N LYS A 88 -24.13 9.32 -11.19
CA LYS A 88 -23.04 9.71 -10.28
C LYS A 88 -23.01 8.86 -9.00
N LEU A 89 -24.10 8.16 -8.69
CA LEU A 89 -24.17 7.20 -7.60
C LEU A 89 -23.08 6.13 -7.65
N PHE A 90 -22.61 5.77 -8.86
CA PHE A 90 -21.59 4.75 -9.04
C PHE A 90 -20.16 5.32 -9.12
N ASP A 91 -19.99 6.65 -9.06
CA ASP A 91 -18.66 7.24 -8.96
C ASP A 91 -17.95 6.66 -7.72
N ASN A 92 -16.66 6.33 -7.86
CA ASN A 92 -15.82 5.70 -6.84
C ASN A 92 -16.23 4.27 -6.43
N SER A 93 -17.18 3.63 -7.11
CA SER A 93 -17.55 2.23 -6.84
C SER A 93 -16.51 1.22 -7.35
N GLY A 94 -15.70 1.60 -8.34
CA GLY A 94 -14.75 0.72 -9.03
C GLY A 94 -15.39 -0.39 -9.86
N MET A 95 -16.69 -0.27 -10.15
CA MET A 95 -17.41 -1.17 -11.07
C MET A 95 -16.96 -0.91 -12.52
N PRO A 96 -17.20 -1.86 -13.45
CA PRO A 96 -16.89 -1.66 -14.86
C PRO A 96 -17.52 -0.39 -15.44
N PHE A 97 -16.72 0.41 -16.17
CA PHE A 97 -17.14 1.66 -16.82
C PHE A 97 -17.57 2.81 -15.88
N THR A 98 -17.40 2.70 -14.57
CA THR A 98 -17.69 3.80 -13.62
C THR A 98 -16.49 4.67 -13.36
N SER A 99 -16.68 5.99 -13.19
CA SER A 99 -15.56 6.90 -12.94
C SER A 99 -15.02 6.79 -11.51
N THR A 100 -13.73 7.08 -11.35
CA THR A 100 -13.12 7.42 -10.06
C THR A 100 -12.82 8.91 -10.05
N ILE A 101 -13.27 9.62 -9.02
CA ILE A 101 -12.97 11.03 -8.75
C ILE A 101 -12.24 11.09 -7.42
N THR A 102 -10.97 11.43 -7.48
CA THR A 102 -10.11 11.55 -6.31
C THR A 102 -8.87 12.36 -6.69
N ARG A 103 -7.96 12.47 -5.72
CA ARG A 103 -6.61 12.98 -5.90
C ARG A 103 -5.65 11.81 -6.00
N PHE A 104 -4.65 11.99 -6.84
CA PHE A 104 -3.47 11.15 -6.91
C PHE A 104 -2.26 12.07 -6.89
N SER A 105 -1.09 11.52 -6.61
CA SER A 105 0.17 12.27 -6.76
C SER A 105 0.40 12.69 -8.22
N HIS A 106 1.35 13.60 -8.45
CA HIS A 106 1.77 14.00 -9.79
C HIS A 106 2.13 12.78 -10.66
N ASP A 107 2.94 11.88 -10.10
CA ASP A 107 3.41 10.67 -10.78
C ASP A 107 2.25 9.68 -11.05
N GLY A 108 1.31 9.55 -10.11
CA GLY A 108 0.08 8.77 -10.31
C GLY A 108 -0.79 9.31 -11.44
N VAL A 109 -1.04 10.62 -11.48
CA VAL A 109 -1.80 11.26 -12.56
C VAL A 109 -1.08 11.13 -13.90
N ARG A 110 0.24 11.32 -13.92
CA ARG A 110 1.07 11.15 -15.13
C ARG A 110 0.97 9.73 -15.69
N TRP A 111 1.05 8.72 -14.83
CA TRP A 111 0.86 7.32 -15.23
C TRP A 111 -0.55 7.06 -15.79
N LEU A 112 -1.58 7.56 -15.11
CA LEU A 112 -2.98 7.41 -15.56
C LEU A 112 -3.24 8.13 -16.91
N LEU A 113 -2.61 9.27 -17.16
CA LEU A 113 -2.70 9.99 -18.44
C LEU A 113 -2.10 9.20 -19.62
N ALA A 114 -1.14 8.32 -19.37
CA ALA A 114 -0.56 7.41 -20.36
C ALA A 114 -1.28 6.05 -20.42
N HIS A 115 -2.19 5.76 -19.48
CA HIS A 115 -2.77 4.44 -19.32
C HIS A 115 -3.74 4.09 -20.47
N PRO A 116 -3.62 2.91 -21.10
CA PRO A 116 -4.39 2.58 -22.30
C PRO A 116 -5.89 2.43 -22.02
N HIS A 117 -6.28 1.94 -20.85
CA HIS A 117 -7.67 1.56 -20.53
C HIS A 117 -8.50 2.64 -19.82
N CYS A 118 -7.99 3.87 -19.67
CA CYS A 118 -8.76 4.97 -19.09
C CYS A 118 -8.46 6.32 -19.76
N ASN A 119 -9.35 7.28 -19.53
CA ASN A 119 -9.14 8.70 -19.81
C ASN A 119 -9.08 9.44 -18.47
N VAL A 120 -8.20 10.44 -18.37
CA VAL A 120 -8.10 11.29 -17.19
C VAL A 120 -8.37 12.73 -17.59
N THR A 121 -9.26 13.39 -16.86
CA THR A 121 -9.55 14.82 -17.05
C THR A 121 -9.39 15.56 -15.74
N PHE A 122 -9.05 16.85 -15.84
CA PHE A 122 -9.15 17.76 -14.71
C PHE A 122 -10.59 17.76 -14.17
N ASN A 123 -10.76 17.79 -12.84
CA ASN A 123 -12.06 17.90 -12.20
C ASN A 123 -12.20 19.25 -11.49
N SER A 124 -11.36 19.51 -10.50
CA SER A 124 -11.45 20.69 -9.64
C SER A 124 -10.14 20.92 -8.88
N PHE A 125 -10.01 22.10 -8.29
CA PHE A 125 -9.12 22.35 -7.16
C PHE A 125 -10.01 22.44 -5.91
N GLU A 126 -9.68 21.72 -4.83
CA GLU A 126 -10.49 21.72 -3.60
C GLU A 126 -9.69 22.31 -2.44
N SER A 127 -9.97 23.58 -2.09
CA SER A 127 -9.28 24.30 -1.01
C SER A 127 -7.74 24.30 -1.13
N PRO A 128 -7.17 24.68 -2.30
CA PRO A 128 -5.72 24.71 -2.53
C PRO A 128 -5.00 25.52 -1.46
N THR A 129 -3.91 24.96 -0.95
CA THR A 129 -3.00 25.67 -0.02
C THR A 129 -1.90 26.44 -0.77
N LEU A 130 -1.59 26.03 -2.00
CA LEU A 130 -0.81 26.82 -2.96
C LEU A 130 -1.63 27.06 -4.23
N GLN A 131 -1.49 28.25 -4.82
CA GLN A 131 -2.11 28.58 -6.10
C GLN A 131 -1.17 28.32 -7.28
N LEU A 132 -1.71 28.18 -8.48
CA LEU A 132 -0.92 27.99 -9.71
C LEU A 132 0.06 29.14 -9.94
N ASN A 133 -0.23 30.37 -9.51
CA ASN A 133 0.73 31.47 -9.59
C ASN A 133 2.06 31.13 -8.88
N GLU A 134 1.98 30.56 -7.69
CA GLU A 134 3.16 30.22 -6.88
C GLU A 134 3.94 29.06 -7.51
N VAL A 135 3.22 28.05 -8.01
CA VAL A 135 3.81 26.87 -8.64
C VAL A 135 4.41 27.20 -10.01
N LEU A 136 3.65 27.88 -10.88
CA LEU A 136 4.04 28.18 -12.26
C LEU A 136 5.14 29.23 -12.34
N ARG A 137 5.33 30.08 -11.33
CA ARG A 137 6.48 30.99 -11.25
C ARG A 137 7.81 30.25 -11.27
N MET A 138 7.83 29.01 -10.79
CA MET A 138 9.02 28.18 -10.74
C MET A 138 9.27 27.41 -12.04
N THR A 139 8.21 27.08 -12.79
CA THR A 139 8.27 26.13 -13.91
C THR A 139 8.12 26.76 -15.29
N LEU A 140 7.35 27.85 -15.41
CA LEU A 140 7.18 28.58 -16.67
C LEU A 140 8.49 29.11 -17.22
N THR A 141 8.50 29.35 -18.53
CA THR A 141 9.61 30.03 -19.19
C THR A 141 9.80 31.42 -18.60
N SER A 142 11.04 31.93 -18.59
CA SER A 142 11.34 33.23 -17.96
C SER A 142 10.53 34.40 -18.55
N LEU A 143 10.11 34.29 -19.81
CA LEU A 143 9.31 35.29 -20.51
C LEU A 143 7.85 35.33 -20.04
N GLU A 144 7.32 34.21 -19.54
CA GLU A 144 5.92 34.09 -19.09
C GLU A 144 5.77 34.25 -17.58
N LYS A 145 6.87 34.31 -16.81
CA LYS A 145 6.81 34.41 -15.34
C LYS A 145 6.09 35.66 -14.84
N SER A 146 6.10 36.76 -15.61
CA SER A 146 5.35 37.98 -15.27
C SER A 146 3.85 37.71 -15.08
N GLU A 147 3.28 36.77 -15.83
CA GLU A 147 1.85 36.43 -15.77
C GLU A 147 1.43 35.88 -14.40
N THR A 148 2.37 35.31 -13.65
CA THR A 148 2.11 34.77 -12.30
C THR A 148 2.12 35.84 -11.20
N THR A 149 2.44 37.09 -11.52
CA THR A 149 2.54 38.17 -10.53
C THR A 149 1.23 38.91 -10.30
N ALA A 150 0.26 38.77 -11.21
CA ALA A 150 -1.02 39.46 -11.17
C ALA A 150 -2.01 38.87 -10.12
N GLY A 151 -1.66 37.77 -9.45
CA GLY A 151 -2.52 37.16 -8.42
C GLY A 151 -3.83 36.59 -8.96
N LEU A 152 -3.84 36.14 -10.21
CA LEU A 152 -5.02 35.61 -10.89
C LEU A 152 -5.54 34.34 -10.21
N SER A 153 -6.83 34.04 -10.33
CA SER A 153 -7.32 32.72 -9.93
C SER A 153 -6.66 31.61 -10.78
N ASN A 154 -6.63 30.36 -10.30
CA ASN A 154 -6.06 29.25 -11.07
C ASN A 154 -6.69 29.10 -12.46
N GLN A 155 -8.00 29.33 -12.60
CA GLN A 155 -8.66 29.26 -13.90
C GLN A 155 -8.26 30.44 -14.79
N SER A 156 -8.28 31.66 -14.24
CA SER A 156 -7.93 32.89 -14.96
C SER A 156 -6.46 32.92 -15.40
N LEU A 157 -5.55 32.37 -14.60
CA LEU A 157 -4.14 32.24 -15.00
C LEU A 157 -3.99 31.30 -16.21
N MET A 158 -4.70 30.18 -16.19
CA MET A 158 -4.68 29.23 -17.32
C MET A 158 -5.32 29.84 -18.58
N ASP A 159 -6.35 30.69 -18.43
CA ASP A 159 -6.91 31.48 -19.54
C ASP A 159 -5.91 32.52 -20.07
N MET A 160 -5.20 33.24 -19.19
CA MET A 160 -4.18 34.22 -19.57
C MET A 160 -3.02 33.57 -20.35
N LEU A 161 -2.59 32.39 -19.90
CA LEU A 161 -1.60 31.55 -20.58
C LEU A 161 -2.14 30.86 -21.84
N LEU A 162 -3.39 31.15 -22.23
CA LEU A 162 -4.06 30.60 -23.41
C LEU A 162 -4.10 29.06 -23.43
N VAL A 163 -4.11 28.41 -22.26
CA VAL A 163 -4.12 26.95 -22.16
C VAL A 163 -5.53 26.42 -22.40
N PRO A 164 -5.77 25.64 -23.49
CA PRO A 164 -7.10 25.12 -23.78
C PRO A 164 -7.63 24.26 -22.64
N GLU A 165 -8.93 24.36 -22.32
CA GLU A 165 -9.56 23.66 -21.20
C GLU A 165 -9.25 22.14 -21.20
N LYS A 166 -9.30 21.50 -22.37
CA LYS A 166 -9.01 20.07 -22.56
C LYS A 166 -7.56 19.69 -22.29
N GLN A 167 -6.64 20.64 -22.34
CA GLN A 167 -5.19 20.44 -22.14
C GLN A 167 -4.72 20.85 -20.75
N ARG A 168 -5.57 21.48 -19.92
CA ARG A 168 -5.16 22.04 -18.62
C ARG A 168 -4.49 21.02 -17.70
N LEU A 169 -5.05 19.82 -17.58
CA LEU A 169 -4.42 18.76 -16.77
C LEU A 169 -3.03 18.40 -17.30
N ARG A 170 -2.91 18.16 -18.61
CA ARG A 170 -1.65 17.79 -19.25
C ARG A 170 -0.61 18.90 -19.11
N PHE A 171 -1.03 20.15 -19.25
CA PHE A 171 -0.19 21.33 -19.02
C PHE A 171 0.37 21.35 -17.61
N ILE A 172 -0.48 21.26 -16.57
CA ILE A 172 -0.04 21.28 -15.17
C ILE A 172 0.95 20.14 -14.91
N ILE A 173 0.63 18.92 -15.38
CA ILE A 173 1.52 17.76 -15.21
C ILE A 173 2.86 17.97 -15.92
N ASN A 174 2.88 18.52 -17.14
CA ASN A 174 4.11 18.76 -17.88
C ASN A 174 4.96 19.87 -17.24
N GLU A 175 4.35 20.95 -16.75
CA GLU A 175 5.08 22.05 -16.11
C GLU A 175 5.76 21.59 -14.83
N LEU A 176 5.06 20.81 -13.99
CA LEU A 176 5.68 20.21 -12.80
C LEU A 176 6.69 19.09 -13.14
N ALA A 177 6.57 18.40 -14.28
CA ALA A 177 7.56 17.40 -14.71
C ALA A 177 8.95 18.02 -15.01
N ARG A 178 9.03 19.35 -15.24
CA ARG A 178 10.33 20.05 -15.32
C ARG A 178 11.15 19.92 -14.02
N LEU A 179 10.49 19.62 -12.90
CA LEU A 179 11.09 19.41 -11.59
C LEU A 179 11.33 17.93 -11.26
N ASP A 180 11.32 17.02 -12.24
CA ASP A 180 11.52 15.57 -11.99
C ASP A 180 12.88 15.25 -11.31
N HIS A 181 13.90 16.08 -11.54
CA HIS A 181 15.20 15.98 -10.85
C HIS A 181 15.16 16.47 -9.38
N LEU A 182 14.07 17.11 -8.95
CA LEU A 182 13.80 17.56 -7.58
C LEU A 182 12.46 16.99 -7.09
N PRO A 183 12.38 15.66 -6.93
CA PRO A 183 11.11 14.96 -6.92
C PRO A 183 10.27 15.29 -5.67
N PHE A 184 10.88 15.55 -4.52
CA PHE A 184 10.15 16.00 -3.31
C PHE A 184 9.63 17.45 -3.41
N ILE A 185 10.31 18.33 -4.14
CA ILE A 185 9.84 19.71 -4.38
C ILE A 185 8.65 19.68 -5.35
N LYS A 186 8.74 18.84 -6.38
CA LYS A 186 7.64 18.60 -7.31
C LYS A 186 6.38 18.13 -6.57
N ASP A 187 6.50 17.11 -5.72
CA ASP A 187 5.38 16.57 -4.97
C ASP A 187 4.79 17.62 -4.02
N HIS A 188 5.65 18.35 -3.30
CA HIS A 188 5.21 19.43 -2.43
C HIS A 188 4.35 20.45 -3.19
N PHE A 189 4.79 20.89 -4.37
CA PHE A 189 4.00 21.83 -5.16
C PHE A 189 2.70 21.21 -5.68
N PHE A 190 2.73 19.98 -6.19
CA PHE A 190 1.56 19.34 -6.76
C PHE A 190 0.48 19.05 -5.72
N ASP A 191 0.87 18.45 -4.59
CA ASP A 191 -0.06 18.03 -3.54
C ASP A 191 -0.80 19.22 -2.96
N ARG A 192 -0.11 20.35 -2.83
CA ARG A 192 -0.64 21.61 -2.27
C ARG A 192 -1.58 22.35 -3.21
N LEU A 193 -1.61 22.02 -4.51
CA LEU A 193 -2.66 22.49 -5.43
C LEU A 193 -4.02 21.88 -5.11
N GLU A 194 -4.06 20.80 -4.33
CA GLU A 194 -5.29 20.12 -3.95
C GLU A 194 -6.17 19.72 -5.17
N LEU A 195 -5.51 19.26 -6.24
CA LEU A 195 -6.12 18.98 -7.55
C LEU A 195 -6.83 17.62 -7.56
N PHE A 196 -8.10 17.62 -7.93
CA PHE A 196 -8.88 16.41 -8.21
C PHE A 196 -8.90 16.10 -9.70
N VAL A 197 -8.80 14.81 -10.00
CA VAL A 197 -8.96 14.27 -11.36
C VAL A 197 -10.18 13.37 -11.44
N ARG A 198 -10.74 13.27 -12.64
CA ARG A 198 -11.72 12.23 -12.99
C ARG A 198 -11.04 11.20 -13.89
N VAL A 199 -10.97 9.96 -13.43
CA VAL A 199 -10.52 8.81 -14.19
C VAL A 199 -11.75 8.07 -14.73
N THR A 200 -11.90 8.03 -16.04
CA THR A 200 -13.02 7.37 -16.74
C THR A 200 -12.52 6.13 -17.48
N PRO A 201 -12.97 4.92 -17.11
CA PRO A 201 -12.58 3.70 -17.83
C PRO A 201 -13.04 3.73 -19.30
N LYS A 202 -12.16 3.31 -20.22
CA LYS A 202 -12.49 3.10 -21.64
C LYS A 202 -13.10 1.72 -21.88
N ASP A 203 -12.68 0.73 -21.09
CA ASP A 203 -13.14 -0.64 -21.13
C ASP A 203 -13.25 -1.25 -19.73
N LYS A 204 -13.65 -2.52 -19.67
CA LYS A 204 -13.93 -3.23 -18.43
C LYS A 204 -12.67 -3.59 -17.62
N LEU A 205 -11.49 -3.64 -18.25
CA LEU A 205 -10.25 -4.11 -17.62
C LEU A 205 -9.81 -3.15 -16.50
N PHE A 206 -10.10 -1.86 -16.65
CA PHE A 206 -9.91 -0.86 -15.59
C PHE A 206 -11.09 -0.85 -14.60
N SER A 207 -11.26 -1.96 -13.86
CA SER A 207 -12.26 -2.09 -12.79
C SER A 207 -11.87 -3.17 -11.78
N LYS A 208 -12.46 -3.15 -10.58
CA LYS A 208 -12.21 -4.16 -9.54
C LYS A 208 -12.47 -5.60 -10.00
N ALA A 209 -13.41 -5.78 -10.93
CA ALA A 209 -13.86 -7.09 -11.39
C ALA A 209 -12.87 -7.80 -12.33
N TYR A 210 -12.22 -7.04 -13.20
CA TYR A 210 -11.37 -7.58 -14.26
C TYR A 210 -9.89 -7.28 -14.05
N ASN A 211 -9.56 -6.44 -13.06
CA ASN A 211 -8.20 -6.21 -12.61
C ASN A 211 -7.72 -7.34 -11.68
N ARG A 212 -7.35 -8.47 -12.27
CA ARG A 212 -6.91 -9.68 -11.57
C ARG A 212 -5.77 -10.36 -12.31
N LEU A 213 -4.91 -11.06 -11.57
CA LEU A 213 -3.90 -11.95 -12.15
C LEU A 213 -4.57 -13.17 -12.77
N ASP A 214 -3.92 -13.80 -13.75
CA ASP A 214 -4.36 -15.09 -14.25
C ASP A 214 -4.13 -16.15 -13.17
N PHE A 215 -5.15 -16.95 -12.92
CA PHE A 215 -5.08 -17.99 -11.90
C PHE A 215 -5.81 -19.24 -12.43
N PRO A 216 -5.12 -20.08 -13.24
CA PRO A 216 -5.76 -21.12 -14.03
C PRO A 216 -6.39 -22.23 -13.19
N SER A 217 -5.95 -22.39 -11.94
CA SER A 217 -6.51 -23.37 -11.00
C SER A 217 -7.01 -22.67 -9.72
N PRO A 218 -8.25 -22.13 -9.73
CA PRO A 218 -8.84 -21.52 -8.55
C PRO A 218 -8.84 -22.46 -7.36
N TYR A 219 -8.47 -21.93 -6.20
CA TYR A 219 -8.66 -22.65 -4.94
C TYR A 219 -10.13 -22.57 -4.53
N PHE A 220 -10.78 -23.74 -4.41
CA PHE A 220 -12.14 -23.85 -3.92
C PHE A 220 -12.16 -23.99 -2.40
N ASN A 221 -12.83 -23.05 -1.74
CA ASN A 221 -12.95 -22.98 -0.29
C ASN A 221 -14.07 -23.92 0.19
N LEU A 222 -13.73 -24.94 0.97
CA LEU A 222 -14.70 -25.73 1.74
C LEU A 222 -15.08 -25.06 3.07
N GLU A 223 -14.25 -24.13 3.53
CA GLU A 223 -14.46 -23.28 4.70
C GLU A 223 -13.55 -22.05 4.63
N LEU A 224 -13.79 -21.09 5.55
CA LEU A 224 -12.81 -20.04 5.84
C LEU A 224 -11.96 -20.47 7.04
N LEU A 225 -10.64 -20.39 6.89
CA LEU A 225 -9.71 -20.77 7.94
C LEU A 225 -9.70 -19.74 9.08
N LYS A 226 -10.52 -19.96 10.10
CA LYS A 226 -10.70 -19.05 11.26
C LYS A 226 -9.79 -19.36 12.45
N LYS A 227 -9.30 -20.60 12.55
CA LYS A 227 -8.42 -21.09 13.62
C LYS A 227 -7.25 -21.82 12.98
N PHE A 228 -6.05 -21.41 13.34
CA PHE A 228 -4.78 -21.98 12.90
C PHE A 228 -3.69 -21.50 13.85
N GLU A 229 -2.58 -22.23 13.93
CA GLU A 229 -1.42 -21.85 14.72
C GLU A 229 -0.61 -20.80 13.97
N VAL A 230 -0.78 -19.53 14.34
CA VAL A 230 -0.15 -18.38 13.66
C VAL A 230 1.36 -18.54 13.57
N LYS A 231 2.01 -18.99 14.66
CA LYS A 231 3.46 -19.16 14.71
C LYS A 231 3.95 -20.20 13.70
N GLU A 232 3.22 -21.31 13.56
CA GLU A 232 3.56 -22.37 12.60
C GLU A 232 3.52 -21.85 11.17
N VAL A 233 2.51 -21.03 10.83
CA VAL A 233 2.42 -20.40 9.50
C VAL A 233 3.61 -19.47 9.27
N ILE A 234 3.92 -18.60 10.24
CA ILE A 234 4.99 -17.59 10.08
C ILE A 234 6.37 -18.23 9.89
N ILE A 235 6.67 -19.34 10.58
CA ILE A 235 8.00 -20.00 10.50
C ILE A 235 8.10 -21.04 9.38
N LYS A 236 6.98 -21.41 8.74
CA LYS A 236 6.97 -22.40 7.68
C LYS A 236 7.81 -21.92 6.49
N THR A 237 8.71 -22.75 6.01
CA THR A 237 9.58 -22.45 4.84
C THR A 237 8.77 -21.89 3.69
N LEU A 238 9.19 -20.74 3.16
CA LEU A 238 8.55 -20.09 2.02
C LEU A 238 8.81 -20.90 0.73
N PRO A 239 7.81 -21.06 -0.16
CA PRO A 239 8.07 -21.56 -1.51
C PRO A 239 9.02 -20.62 -2.28
N ALA A 240 9.62 -21.13 -3.35
CA ALA A 240 10.45 -20.31 -4.23
C ALA A 240 9.66 -19.12 -4.79
N CYS A 241 10.37 -18.01 -5.06
CA CYS A 241 9.80 -16.91 -5.83
C CYS A 241 9.39 -17.44 -7.20
N ALA A 242 8.22 -17.01 -7.68
CA ALA A 242 7.78 -17.31 -9.03
C ALA A 242 8.78 -16.73 -10.03
N GLU A 243 9.20 -17.56 -10.98
CA GLU A 243 9.85 -17.09 -12.19
C GLU A 243 8.78 -16.46 -13.08
N MET A 244 9.04 -15.24 -13.55
CA MET A 244 8.11 -14.49 -14.38
C MET A 244 8.85 -14.00 -15.61
N LEU A 245 8.22 -14.13 -16.77
CA LEU A 245 8.65 -13.41 -17.97
C LEU A 245 8.39 -11.91 -17.80
N ASN A 246 9.03 -11.09 -18.64
CA ASN A 246 8.85 -9.63 -18.59
C ASN A 246 7.37 -9.24 -18.74
N GLU A 247 6.65 -9.83 -19.69
CA GLU A 247 5.22 -9.55 -19.91
C GLU A 247 4.35 -9.92 -18.69
N GLU A 248 4.68 -11.01 -18.00
CA GLU A 248 3.96 -11.43 -16.78
C GLU A 248 4.23 -10.46 -15.62
N SER A 249 5.48 -10.02 -15.48
CA SER A 249 5.89 -9.04 -14.49
C SER A 249 5.19 -7.71 -14.72
N GLU A 250 5.17 -7.22 -15.96
CA GLU A 250 4.42 -6.02 -16.35
C GLU A 250 2.93 -6.15 -16.02
N LYS A 251 2.32 -7.31 -16.31
CA LYS A 251 0.92 -7.57 -15.96
C LYS A 251 0.69 -7.50 -14.45
N VAL A 252 1.60 -8.03 -13.63
CA VAL A 252 1.53 -7.93 -12.17
C VAL A 252 1.61 -6.47 -11.73
N VAL A 253 2.55 -5.69 -12.26
CA VAL A 253 2.69 -4.25 -11.99
C VAL A 253 1.41 -3.50 -12.35
N TYR A 254 0.84 -3.77 -13.54
CA TYR A 254 -0.43 -3.19 -13.97
C TYR A 254 -1.56 -3.52 -13.00
N VAL A 255 -1.71 -4.78 -12.59
CA VAL A 255 -2.77 -5.18 -11.66
C VAL A 255 -2.61 -4.50 -10.31
N ILE A 256 -1.38 -4.39 -9.81
CA ILE A 256 -1.07 -3.69 -8.55
C ILE A 256 -1.46 -2.21 -8.65
N LYS A 257 -0.94 -1.47 -9.64
CA LYS A 257 -1.20 -0.03 -9.81
C LYS A 257 -2.68 0.27 -10.08
N ASN A 258 -3.33 -0.54 -10.93
CA ASN A 258 -4.78 -0.42 -11.17
C ASN A 258 -5.59 -0.65 -9.90
N SER A 259 -5.19 -1.58 -9.01
CA SER A 259 -5.95 -1.85 -7.78
C SER A 259 -6.02 -0.63 -6.86
N MET A 260 -4.95 0.16 -6.81
CA MET A 260 -4.91 1.45 -6.12
C MET A 260 -5.81 2.46 -6.81
N ALA A 261 -5.66 2.65 -8.12
CA ALA A 261 -6.40 3.65 -8.88
C ALA A 261 -7.93 3.40 -8.90
N VAL A 262 -8.38 2.17 -9.15
CA VAL A 262 -9.83 1.83 -9.19
C VAL A 262 -10.50 1.87 -7.83
N THR A 263 -9.71 1.94 -6.75
CA THR A 263 -10.21 2.11 -5.38
C THR A 263 -9.96 3.50 -4.81
N GLY A 264 -9.42 4.42 -5.61
CA GLY A 264 -9.13 5.79 -5.19
C GLY A 264 -8.09 5.88 -4.08
N ARG A 265 -7.13 4.95 -4.08
CA ARG A 265 -6.07 4.82 -3.07
C ARG A 265 -4.70 5.02 -3.70
N GLU A 266 -3.71 5.28 -2.85
CA GLU A 266 -2.32 5.37 -3.26
C GLU A 266 -1.40 4.93 -2.09
N THR A 267 -0.24 4.40 -2.43
CA THR A 267 0.85 4.11 -1.48
C THR A 267 2.16 4.34 -2.21
N ASP A 268 3.14 4.95 -1.56
CA ASP A 268 4.43 5.29 -2.18
C ASP A 268 5.09 4.11 -2.92
N PRO A 269 5.16 2.88 -2.37
CA PRO A 269 5.76 1.74 -3.07
C PRO A 269 5.03 1.33 -4.35
N THR A 270 3.74 1.63 -4.45
CA THR A 270 2.95 1.32 -5.64
C THR A 270 3.13 2.41 -6.70
N THR A 271 3.12 3.69 -6.30
CA THR A 271 3.32 4.83 -7.22
C THR A 271 4.72 4.85 -7.80
N PHE A 272 5.71 4.71 -6.91
CA PHE A 272 7.13 4.84 -7.22
C PHE A 272 7.83 3.50 -7.39
N MET A 273 7.08 2.46 -7.76
CA MET A 273 7.56 1.09 -7.85
C MET A 273 8.82 0.98 -8.72
N GLU A 274 9.84 0.30 -8.19
CA GLU A 274 10.98 -0.18 -8.96
C GLU A 274 10.63 -1.57 -9.51
N ASP A 275 10.39 -1.67 -10.82
CA ASP A 275 9.88 -2.90 -11.44
C ASP A 275 10.84 -4.09 -11.23
N GLY A 276 12.17 -3.86 -11.23
CA GLY A 276 13.18 -4.91 -10.99
C GLY A 276 13.16 -5.48 -9.56
N SER A 277 12.54 -4.78 -8.62
CA SER A 277 12.40 -5.22 -7.22
C SER A 277 11.24 -6.21 -7.02
N LEU A 278 10.33 -6.34 -7.99
CA LEU A 278 9.13 -7.16 -7.86
C LEU A 278 9.48 -8.63 -7.62
N ARG A 279 8.84 -9.23 -6.61
CA ARG A 279 8.86 -10.68 -6.36
C ARG A 279 7.45 -11.15 -6.09
N LEU A 280 7.07 -12.30 -6.65
CA LEU A 280 5.75 -12.92 -6.48
C LEU A 280 5.89 -14.29 -5.84
N TYR A 281 5.10 -14.56 -4.80
CA TYR A 281 5.08 -15.85 -4.12
C TYR A 281 3.68 -16.46 -4.20
N HIS A 282 3.57 -17.67 -4.75
CA HIS A 282 2.34 -18.45 -4.73
C HIS A 282 2.27 -19.27 -3.45
N LEU A 283 1.22 -19.08 -2.67
CA LEU A 283 1.07 -19.62 -1.34
C LEU A 283 -0.18 -20.52 -1.24
N GLU A 284 -0.38 -21.12 -0.08
CA GLU A 284 -1.49 -22.03 0.16
C GLU A 284 -2.85 -21.34 0.03
N ARG A 285 -3.88 -22.13 -0.27
CA ARG A 285 -5.29 -21.70 -0.33
C ARG A 285 -5.55 -20.62 -1.39
N GLY A 286 -4.84 -20.66 -2.52
CA GLY A 286 -5.03 -19.70 -3.61
C GLY A 286 -4.59 -18.28 -3.28
N ILE A 287 -3.73 -18.12 -2.28
CA ILE A 287 -3.14 -16.83 -1.92
C ILE A 287 -1.89 -16.64 -2.77
N SER A 288 -1.62 -15.40 -3.20
CA SER A 288 -0.30 -15.02 -3.68
C SER A 288 0.08 -13.67 -3.09
N VAL A 289 1.37 -13.41 -2.93
CA VAL A 289 1.87 -12.14 -2.38
C VAL A 289 2.92 -11.60 -3.32
N ALA A 290 2.66 -10.42 -3.87
CA ALA A 290 3.68 -9.62 -4.54
C ALA A 290 4.29 -8.65 -3.52
N ILE A 291 5.62 -8.54 -3.52
CA ILE A 291 6.38 -7.51 -2.78
C ILE A 291 7.23 -6.72 -3.76
N TYR A 292 7.42 -5.44 -3.46
CA TYR A 292 8.11 -4.49 -4.34
C TYR A 292 8.56 -3.27 -3.55
N SER A 293 9.63 -2.61 -3.99
CA SER A 293 10.17 -1.39 -3.37
C SER A 293 10.12 -0.22 -4.36
N MET A 294 10.75 0.89 -3.99
CA MET A 294 10.71 2.15 -4.72
C MET A 294 11.99 2.43 -5.50
N ILE A 295 11.84 3.21 -6.57
CA ILE A 295 12.95 3.78 -7.32
C ILE A 295 13.89 4.59 -6.41
N PRO A 296 15.17 4.76 -6.79
CA PRO A 296 16.20 5.30 -5.89
C PRO A 296 15.91 6.71 -5.38
N SER A 297 15.33 7.56 -6.23
CA SER A 297 14.97 8.95 -5.91
C SER A 297 13.84 9.09 -4.87
N ARG A 298 13.24 7.97 -4.46
CA ARG A 298 12.12 7.90 -3.52
C ARG A 298 12.42 7.07 -2.27
N GLN A 299 13.60 6.47 -2.18
CA GLN A 299 13.97 5.62 -1.05
C GLN A 299 14.14 6.43 0.25
N LEU A 300 13.86 5.77 1.37
CA LEU A 300 14.04 6.35 2.70
C LEU A 300 15.51 6.24 3.18
N PRO A 301 15.98 7.14 4.04
CA PRO A 301 17.31 7.04 4.63
C PRO A 301 17.42 5.76 5.48
N LEU A 302 18.52 5.02 5.30
CA LEU A 302 18.85 3.77 6.02
C LEU A 302 17.86 2.59 5.88
N GLU A 303 16.55 2.77 5.93
CA GLU A 303 15.58 1.69 5.75
C GLU A 303 15.07 1.57 4.31
N SER A 304 14.38 0.46 4.04
CA SER A 304 13.73 0.19 2.77
C SER A 304 12.23 0.06 2.98
N TYR A 305 11.45 0.95 2.36
CA TYR A 305 9.99 0.78 2.32
C TYR A 305 9.63 -0.20 1.22
N VAL A 306 9.14 -1.37 1.62
CA VAL A 306 8.76 -2.47 0.73
C VAL A 306 7.26 -2.65 0.83
N GLY A 307 6.55 -2.31 -0.24
CA GLY A 307 5.11 -2.53 -0.36
C GLY A 307 4.75 -3.97 -0.66
N PHE A 308 3.47 -4.29 -0.49
CA PHE A 308 2.91 -5.55 -0.95
C PHE A 308 1.52 -5.37 -1.56
N THR A 309 1.16 -6.32 -2.43
CA THR A 309 -0.23 -6.63 -2.76
C THR A 309 -0.45 -8.12 -2.54
N ALA A 310 -1.43 -8.47 -1.72
CA ALA A 310 -1.86 -9.85 -1.54
C ALA A 310 -3.04 -10.14 -2.47
N PHE A 311 -3.03 -11.32 -3.06
CA PHE A 311 -4.02 -11.80 -4.00
C PHE A 311 -4.74 -13.03 -3.44
N LYS A 312 -6.02 -13.19 -3.79
CA LYS A 312 -6.80 -14.41 -3.59
C LYS A 312 -7.41 -14.81 -4.92
N ASN A 313 -7.03 -15.99 -5.44
CA ASN A 313 -7.45 -16.48 -6.76
C ASN A 313 -7.31 -15.39 -7.84
N GLY A 314 -6.17 -14.68 -7.81
CA GLY A 314 -5.85 -13.58 -8.73
C GLY A 314 -6.42 -12.20 -8.37
N PHE A 315 -7.41 -12.08 -7.48
CA PHE A 315 -7.95 -10.78 -7.06
C PHE A 315 -7.04 -10.09 -6.06
N PRO A 316 -6.70 -8.80 -6.23
CA PRO A 316 -6.10 -8.00 -5.16
C PRO A 316 -7.06 -7.93 -3.97
N VAL A 317 -6.63 -8.44 -2.82
CA VAL A 317 -7.47 -8.49 -1.60
C VAL A 317 -6.91 -7.66 -0.44
N ALA A 318 -5.61 -7.44 -0.41
CA ALA A 318 -4.96 -6.60 0.59
C ALA A 318 -3.75 -5.87 -0.01
N TYR A 319 -3.40 -4.75 0.60
CA TYR A 319 -2.25 -3.93 0.25
C TYR A 319 -1.63 -3.31 1.51
N GLY A 320 -0.39 -2.85 1.41
CA GLY A 320 0.31 -2.23 2.53
C GLY A 320 1.80 -2.27 2.30
N GLY A 321 2.57 -2.32 3.38
CA GLY A 321 4.01 -2.44 3.28
C GLY A 321 4.69 -2.58 4.63
N ALA A 322 6.01 -2.68 4.56
CA ALA A 322 6.89 -2.73 5.72
C ALA A 322 8.10 -1.82 5.51
N TRP A 323 8.54 -1.18 6.59
CA TRP A 323 9.76 -0.39 6.63
C TRP A 323 10.86 -1.26 7.22
N VAL A 324 11.70 -1.81 6.34
CA VAL A 324 12.67 -2.86 6.65
C VAL A 324 14.03 -2.24 6.99
N PHE A 325 14.57 -2.60 8.15
CA PHE A 325 15.92 -2.21 8.58
C PHE A 325 16.56 -3.32 9.40
N GLY A 326 17.51 -4.06 8.80
CA GLY A 326 18.11 -5.23 9.44
C GLY A 326 17.04 -6.27 9.79
N GLU A 327 17.18 -6.97 10.91
CA GLU A 327 16.23 -8.03 11.28
C GLU A 327 14.88 -7.51 11.83
N ARG A 328 14.54 -6.22 11.65
CA ARG A 328 13.25 -5.64 12.06
C ARG A 328 12.51 -4.92 10.94
N ALA A 329 11.19 -4.82 11.09
CA ALA A 329 10.39 -3.92 10.29
C ALA A 329 9.20 -3.32 11.05
N ASN A 330 8.87 -2.06 10.75
CA ASN A 330 7.50 -1.58 10.98
C ASN A 330 6.59 -2.17 9.90
N PHE A 331 5.33 -2.48 10.20
CA PHE A 331 4.43 -3.20 9.30
C PHE A 331 3.02 -2.60 9.31
N GLY A 332 2.42 -2.45 8.13
CA GLY A 332 1.05 -1.99 7.96
C GLY A 332 0.30 -2.81 6.93
N ILE A 333 -0.99 -3.06 7.18
CA ILE A 333 -1.87 -3.83 6.30
C ILE A 333 -3.24 -3.18 6.18
N ASN A 334 -3.74 -3.12 4.95
CA ASN A 334 -5.10 -2.78 4.63
C ASN A 334 -5.75 -3.90 3.83
N ILE A 335 -7.00 -4.22 4.15
CA ILE A 335 -7.80 -5.20 3.41
C ILE A 335 -8.91 -4.45 2.70
N PHE A 336 -9.02 -4.67 1.39
CA PHE A 336 -10.09 -4.08 0.60
C PHE A 336 -11.45 -4.52 1.16
N GLU A 337 -12.38 -3.56 1.22
CA GLU A 337 -13.69 -3.73 1.90
C GLU A 337 -14.45 -4.99 1.46
N SER A 338 -14.40 -5.29 0.16
CA SER A 338 -15.03 -6.46 -0.48
C SER A 338 -14.59 -7.78 0.15
N PHE A 339 -13.37 -7.84 0.72
CA PHE A 339 -12.72 -9.08 1.17
C PHE A 339 -12.48 -9.15 2.68
N ARG A 340 -12.84 -8.12 3.47
CA ARG A 340 -12.62 -8.06 4.92
C ARG A 340 -13.17 -9.27 5.69
N ASN A 341 -14.27 -9.85 5.22
CA ASN A 341 -14.94 -11.02 5.82
C ASN A 341 -14.41 -12.38 5.33
N GLY A 342 -13.29 -12.39 4.61
CA GLY A 342 -12.63 -13.59 4.08
C GLY A 342 -11.59 -14.16 5.04
N GLU A 343 -10.47 -14.63 4.49
CA GLU A 343 -9.37 -15.23 5.26
C GLU A 343 -8.32 -14.18 5.70
N SER A 344 -8.77 -12.97 6.04
CA SER A 344 -7.97 -11.81 6.44
C SER A 344 -6.86 -12.15 7.45
N ALA A 345 -7.16 -12.97 8.44
CA ALA A 345 -6.19 -13.40 9.44
C ALA A 345 -5.10 -14.30 8.84
N PHE A 346 -5.48 -15.25 7.98
CA PHE A 346 -4.53 -16.15 7.34
C PHE A 346 -3.66 -15.39 6.33
N ILE A 347 -4.23 -14.43 5.60
CA ILE A 347 -3.49 -13.51 4.72
C ILE A 347 -2.43 -12.74 5.51
N LEU A 348 -2.75 -12.18 6.69
CA LEU A 348 -1.75 -11.52 7.53
C LEU A 348 -0.62 -12.47 7.95
N ALA A 349 -0.94 -13.70 8.37
CA ALA A 349 0.09 -14.67 8.74
C ALA A 349 1.03 -15.01 7.56
N GLN A 350 0.46 -15.13 6.37
CA GLN A 350 1.21 -15.38 5.13
C GLN A 350 2.07 -14.18 4.71
N LEU A 351 1.59 -12.95 4.92
CA LEU A 351 2.38 -11.74 4.72
C LEU A 351 3.56 -11.69 5.69
N LEU A 352 3.32 -11.91 6.98
CA LEU A 352 4.39 -11.96 7.99
C LEU A 352 5.42 -13.06 7.66
N ARG A 353 4.97 -14.22 7.17
CA ARG A 353 5.84 -15.29 6.66
C ARG A 353 6.70 -14.83 5.48
N VAL A 354 6.10 -14.22 4.45
CA VAL A 354 6.84 -13.69 3.28
C VAL A 354 7.91 -12.70 3.74
N TYR A 355 7.54 -11.67 4.51
CA TYR A 355 8.50 -10.67 4.97
C TYR A 355 9.57 -11.26 5.88
N LYS A 356 9.20 -12.19 6.78
CA LYS A 356 10.16 -12.91 7.63
C LYS A 356 11.22 -13.62 6.80
N HIS A 357 10.81 -14.38 5.80
CA HIS A 357 11.73 -15.23 5.05
C HIS A 357 12.55 -14.44 4.04
N VAL A 358 11.93 -13.49 3.33
CA VAL A 358 12.62 -12.69 2.31
C VAL A 358 13.62 -11.72 2.93
N PHE A 359 13.23 -11.04 4.01
CA PHE A 359 14.08 -10.02 4.65
C PHE A 359 14.74 -10.50 5.95
N LYS A 360 14.64 -11.80 6.26
CA LYS A 360 15.23 -12.44 7.45
C LYS A 360 14.81 -11.74 8.76
N LEU A 361 13.55 -11.33 8.85
CA LEU A 361 13.04 -10.57 9.99
C LEU A 361 12.83 -11.47 11.22
N CYS A 362 13.21 -10.92 12.37
CA CYS A 362 13.04 -11.49 13.70
C CYS A 362 12.13 -10.63 14.59
N TYR A 363 11.73 -9.45 14.13
CA TYR A 363 10.87 -8.53 14.87
C TYR A 363 9.98 -7.71 13.93
N PHE A 364 8.69 -7.60 14.27
CA PHE A 364 7.74 -6.72 13.59
C PHE A 364 7.17 -5.73 14.61
N GLU A 365 6.97 -4.49 14.18
CA GLU A 365 6.32 -3.45 14.96
C GLU A 365 5.14 -2.88 14.18
N VAL A 366 4.06 -2.51 14.87
CA VAL A 366 2.88 -1.88 14.28
C VAL A 366 2.59 -0.60 15.05
N GLU A 367 2.49 0.49 14.32
CA GLU A 367 2.23 1.82 14.87
C GLU A 367 0.76 2.02 15.27
N PRO A 368 0.46 2.86 16.27
CA PRO A 368 -0.89 3.02 16.82
C PRO A 368 -2.02 3.33 15.83
N TYR A 369 -1.77 4.12 14.78
CA TYR A 369 -2.82 4.49 13.82
C TYR A 369 -3.32 3.29 13.00
N GLN A 370 -2.50 2.23 12.86
CA GLN A 370 -2.89 0.99 12.19
C GLN A 370 -3.95 0.20 12.98
N PHE A 371 -4.13 0.50 14.27
CA PHE A 371 -5.10 -0.21 15.12
C PHE A 371 -5.98 0.69 15.99
N GLY A 372 -5.99 2.01 15.75
CA GLY A 372 -7.03 2.89 16.27
C GLY A 372 -6.67 4.33 16.62
N LEU A 373 -5.39 4.74 16.62
CA LEU A 373 -5.04 6.15 16.88
C LEU A 373 -5.65 7.03 15.78
N ASP A 374 -6.47 8.00 16.18
CA ASP A 374 -7.25 8.88 15.29
C ASP A 374 -8.13 8.16 14.27
N ASN A 375 -8.40 6.87 14.48
CA ASN A 375 -9.22 6.04 13.60
C ASN A 375 -10.34 5.33 14.40
N PRO A 376 -11.54 5.94 14.47
CA PRO A 376 -12.69 5.36 15.15
C PRO A 376 -13.10 3.97 14.63
N GLU A 377 -12.92 3.69 13.33
CA GLU A 377 -13.21 2.38 12.75
C GLU A 377 -12.24 1.30 13.26
N GLY A 378 -10.96 1.65 13.41
CA GLY A 378 -9.94 0.77 14.00
C GLY A 378 -10.29 0.37 15.44
N ILE A 379 -10.79 1.33 16.22
CA ILE A 379 -11.28 1.07 17.58
C ILE A 379 -12.55 0.22 17.56
N ALA A 380 -13.55 0.59 16.75
CA ALA A 380 -14.84 -0.12 16.69
C ALA A 380 -14.70 -1.58 16.23
N SER A 381 -13.76 -1.85 15.33
CA SER A 381 -13.46 -3.20 14.84
C SER A 381 -12.66 -4.05 15.82
N GLY A 382 -12.08 -3.45 16.87
CA GLY A 382 -11.19 -4.14 17.81
C GLY A 382 -9.87 -4.57 17.17
N ALA A 383 -9.32 -3.76 16.25
CA ALA A 383 -8.08 -4.06 15.51
C ALA A 383 -6.90 -4.41 16.44
N PHE A 384 -6.81 -3.80 17.62
CA PHE A 384 -5.83 -4.18 18.64
C PHE A 384 -5.86 -5.68 18.97
N TRP A 385 -7.05 -6.24 19.21
CA TRP A 385 -7.21 -7.67 19.53
C TRP A 385 -6.94 -8.58 18.33
N PHE A 386 -7.16 -8.07 17.12
CA PHE A 386 -6.76 -8.76 15.90
C PHE A 386 -5.25 -8.99 15.91
N TYR A 387 -4.42 -7.95 16.10
CA TYR A 387 -2.97 -8.11 16.21
C TYR A 387 -2.54 -8.91 17.45
N TYR A 388 -3.18 -8.68 18.60
CA TYR A 388 -2.85 -9.39 19.84
C TYR A 388 -2.92 -10.92 19.68
N ARG A 389 -3.87 -11.41 18.86
CA ARG A 389 -4.03 -12.83 18.52
C ARG A 389 -2.81 -13.43 17.79
N PHE A 390 -2.06 -12.61 17.05
CA PHE A 390 -0.84 -13.04 16.34
C PHE A 390 0.41 -13.03 17.22
N GLY A 391 0.27 -12.63 18.48
CA GLY A 391 1.38 -12.53 19.43
C GLY A 391 1.96 -11.13 19.57
N PHE A 392 1.39 -10.12 18.90
CA PHE A 392 1.78 -8.72 19.14
C PHE A 392 1.42 -8.29 20.55
N ARG A 393 2.31 -7.54 21.20
CA ARG A 393 2.11 -7.02 22.55
C ARG A 393 2.50 -5.54 22.61
N PRO A 394 1.83 -4.72 23.44
CA PRO A 394 2.26 -3.34 23.68
C PRO A 394 3.73 -3.27 24.06
N LEU A 395 4.45 -2.28 23.53
CA LEU A 395 5.85 -2.04 23.90
C LEU A 395 5.95 -1.42 25.29
N ASP A 396 4.97 -0.61 25.68
CA ASP A 396 4.84 -0.12 27.04
C ASP A 396 4.42 -1.26 28.01
N LEU A 397 5.20 -1.45 29.06
CA LEU A 397 5.00 -2.53 30.04
C LEU A 397 3.67 -2.39 30.79
N THR A 398 3.25 -1.16 31.11
CA THR A 398 2.02 -0.89 31.87
C THR A 398 0.80 -1.20 31.01
N LEU A 399 0.81 -0.81 29.73
CA LEU A 399 -0.22 -1.15 28.77
C LEU A 399 -0.22 -2.65 28.47
N GLY A 400 0.95 -3.29 28.43
CA GLY A 400 1.10 -4.74 28.29
C GLY A 400 0.41 -5.52 29.41
N GLN A 401 0.60 -5.11 30.67
CA GLN A 401 -0.08 -5.71 31.82
C GLN A 401 -1.61 -5.56 31.71
N LYS A 402 -2.10 -4.36 31.40
CA LYS A 402 -3.53 -4.10 31.20
C LYS A 402 -4.12 -4.91 30.06
N ALA A 403 -3.39 -5.05 28.96
CA ALA A 403 -3.81 -5.89 27.83
C ALA A 403 -3.95 -7.36 28.26
N ASN A 404 -3.04 -7.88 29.09
CA ASN A 404 -3.18 -9.25 29.60
C ASN A 404 -4.40 -9.41 30.51
N GLU A 405 -4.66 -8.46 31.42
CA GLU A 405 -5.86 -8.48 32.28
C GLU A 405 -7.15 -8.44 31.47
N GLU A 406 -7.23 -7.58 30.45
CA GLU A 406 -8.37 -7.51 29.54
C GLU A 406 -8.54 -8.80 28.73
N HIS A 407 -7.43 -9.40 28.29
CA HIS A 407 -7.46 -10.66 27.56
C HIS A 407 -8.00 -11.81 28.43
N GLU A 408 -7.63 -11.87 29.71
CA GLU A 408 -8.17 -12.85 30.64
C GLU A 408 -9.67 -12.64 30.91
N LYS A 409 -10.15 -11.38 30.95
CA LYS A 409 -11.60 -11.10 30.99
C LYS A 409 -12.31 -11.59 29.73
N ILE A 410 -11.72 -11.38 28.55
CA ILE A 410 -12.28 -11.87 27.27
C ILE A 410 -12.38 -13.41 27.28
N LYS A 411 -11.38 -14.10 27.80
CA LYS A 411 -11.38 -15.57 27.90
C LYS A 411 -12.42 -16.10 28.89
N THR A 412 -12.54 -15.46 30.05
CA THR A 412 -13.32 -15.99 31.19
C THR A 412 -14.78 -15.53 31.18
N ARG A 413 -15.10 -14.36 30.63
CA ARG A 413 -16.44 -13.76 30.67
C ARG A 413 -17.12 -13.84 29.30
N LYS A 414 -18.10 -14.72 29.18
CA LYS A 414 -18.89 -14.88 27.94
C LYS A 414 -19.53 -13.54 27.52
N GLY A 415 -19.26 -13.11 26.29
CA GLY A 415 -19.81 -11.88 25.72
C GLY A 415 -19.10 -10.58 26.14
N TYR A 416 -18.06 -10.66 26.97
CA TYR A 416 -17.29 -9.47 27.34
C TYR A 416 -16.57 -8.88 26.13
N ARG A 417 -16.62 -7.55 26.02
CA ARG A 417 -15.84 -6.77 25.06
C ARG A 417 -15.10 -5.68 25.81
N THR A 418 -13.82 -5.51 25.53
CA THR A 418 -13.03 -4.38 26.01
C THR A 418 -13.70 -3.08 25.62
N SER A 419 -13.79 -2.15 26.57
CA SER A 419 -14.46 -0.87 26.34
C SER A 419 -13.71 0.00 25.34
N HIS A 420 -14.45 0.85 24.61
CA HIS A 420 -13.87 1.82 23.66
C HIS A 420 -12.78 2.68 24.31
N LYS A 421 -13.01 3.17 25.52
CA LYS A 421 -12.03 3.94 26.31
C LYS A 421 -10.73 3.16 26.51
N THR A 422 -10.82 1.86 26.79
CA THR A 422 -9.62 1.02 27.02
C THR A 422 -8.89 0.73 25.71
N LEU A 423 -9.63 0.51 24.62
CA LEU A 423 -9.03 0.35 23.29
C LEU A 423 -8.28 1.61 22.84
N ILE A 424 -8.83 2.81 23.07
CA ILE A 424 -8.10 4.07 22.82
C ILE A 424 -6.79 4.10 23.61
N ARG A 425 -6.82 3.73 24.89
CA ARG A 425 -5.59 3.72 25.71
C ARG A 425 -4.51 2.79 25.17
N PHE A 426 -4.88 1.66 24.55
CA PHE A 426 -3.88 0.79 23.92
C PHE A 426 -3.16 1.45 22.75
N THR A 427 -3.70 2.52 22.17
CA THR A 427 -3.06 3.31 21.11
C THR A 427 -2.03 4.32 21.63
N GLU A 428 -1.84 4.42 22.96
CA GLU A 428 -0.78 5.23 23.57
C GLU A 428 0.64 4.65 23.34
N SER A 429 0.76 3.44 22.77
CA SER A 429 2.04 2.78 22.47
C SER A 429 1.92 1.88 21.24
N SER A 430 3.01 1.71 20.49
CA SER A 430 3.12 0.69 19.45
C SER A 430 2.97 -0.73 20.02
N ILE A 431 2.74 -1.71 19.15
CA ILE A 431 2.76 -3.13 19.49
C ILE A 431 3.85 -3.85 18.70
N GLY A 432 4.55 -4.79 19.35
CA GLY A 432 5.64 -5.57 18.75
C GLY A 432 5.35 -7.06 18.75
N LEU A 433 5.74 -7.74 17.67
CA LEU A 433 5.81 -9.19 17.54
C LEU A 433 7.28 -9.61 17.51
N LYS A 434 7.71 -10.24 18.60
CA LYS A 434 9.07 -10.76 18.75
C LYS A 434 9.15 -12.22 18.34
N LEU A 435 9.93 -12.51 17.30
CA LEU A 435 10.19 -13.86 16.79
C LEU A 435 11.60 -14.36 17.15
N GLY A 436 12.54 -13.44 17.38
CA GLY A 436 13.92 -13.73 17.82
C GLY A 436 14.14 -13.58 19.34
N LYS A 437 15.39 -13.74 19.78
CA LYS A 437 15.79 -13.65 21.20
C LYS A 437 15.86 -12.21 21.73
N SER A 438 16.25 -11.26 20.89
CA SER A 438 16.41 -9.83 21.21
C SER A 438 15.56 -8.97 20.28
N VAL A 439 15.40 -7.69 20.64
CA VAL A 439 14.82 -6.69 19.73
C VAL A 439 15.98 -6.10 18.92
N PRO A 440 15.99 -6.20 17.58
CA PRO A 440 17.05 -5.65 16.75
C PRO A 440 17.08 -4.10 16.78
N PRO A 441 18.24 -3.47 16.54
CA PRO A 441 18.34 -2.01 16.42
C PRO A 441 17.44 -1.46 15.31
N GLY A 442 16.82 -0.30 15.55
CA GLY A 442 16.05 0.46 14.57
C GLY A 442 16.78 1.67 14.01
N VAL A 443 16.19 2.26 12.96
CA VAL A 443 16.69 3.49 12.34
C VAL A 443 16.89 4.59 13.38
N VAL A 444 15.96 4.72 14.33
CA VAL A 444 16.01 5.72 15.42
C VAL A 444 17.27 5.57 16.29
N ASP A 445 17.76 4.34 16.50
CA ASP A 445 18.97 4.09 17.28
C ASP A 445 20.22 4.67 16.61
N VAL A 446 20.22 4.74 15.27
CA VAL A 446 21.28 5.37 14.46
C VAL A 446 21.06 6.87 14.37
N THR A 447 19.89 7.33 13.94
CA THR A 447 19.61 8.75 13.67
C THR A 447 19.66 9.62 14.94
N ALA A 448 19.25 9.09 16.10
CA ALA A 448 19.40 9.79 17.37
C ALA A 448 20.86 9.95 17.80
N ARG A 449 21.75 9.03 17.41
CA ARG A 449 23.20 9.16 17.65
C ARG A 449 23.84 10.14 16.67
N VAL A 450 23.45 10.12 15.40
CA VAL A 450 23.88 11.11 14.40
C VAL A 450 23.51 12.52 14.86
N THR A 451 22.25 12.76 15.24
CA THR A 451 21.80 14.08 15.73
C THR A 451 22.59 14.55 16.94
N ARG A 452 22.81 13.67 17.93
CA ARG A 452 23.63 14.00 19.12
C ARG A 452 25.08 14.26 18.76
N MET A 453 25.66 13.51 17.82
CA MET A 453 27.02 13.74 17.35
C MET A 453 27.15 15.10 16.67
N ILE A 454 26.23 15.46 15.77
CA ILE A 454 26.22 16.75 15.07
C ILE A 454 26.16 17.90 16.08
N GLN A 455 25.26 17.81 17.05
CA GLN A 455 25.14 18.83 18.10
C GLN A 455 26.41 18.96 18.94
N ARG A 456 27.01 17.84 19.39
CA ARG A 456 28.15 17.87 20.31
C ARG A 456 29.48 18.21 19.66
N ARG A 457 29.75 17.68 18.46
CA ARG A 457 31.07 17.81 17.80
C ARG A 457 31.14 18.96 16.82
N TYR A 458 30.00 19.39 16.27
CA TYR A 458 29.92 20.41 15.22
C TYR A 458 29.00 21.58 15.61
N ASN A 459 28.58 21.68 16.87
CA ASN A 459 27.68 22.72 17.39
C ASN A 459 26.37 22.87 16.59
N GLY A 460 25.88 21.77 15.99
CA GLY A 460 24.66 21.77 15.17
C GLY A 460 24.87 22.09 13.69
N ASP A 461 26.10 22.40 13.24
CA ASP A 461 26.42 22.62 11.83
C ASP A 461 26.41 21.28 11.06
N ARG A 462 25.36 21.10 10.25
CA ARG A 462 25.15 19.87 9.46
C ARG A 462 26.02 19.83 8.22
N ILE A 463 26.26 20.97 7.57
CA ILE A 463 27.07 21.05 6.35
C ILE A 463 28.50 20.64 6.70
N LEU A 464 29.04 21.20 7.79
CA LEU A 464 30.37 20.85 8.28
C LEU A 464 30.44 19.38 8.71
N ALA A 465 29.43 18.89 9.44
CA ALA A 465 29.39 17.50 9.90
C ALA A 465 29.38 16.51 8.73
N GLU A 466 28.56 16.75 7.71
CA GLU A 466 28.48 15.90 6.51
C GLU A 466 29.82 15.89 5.77
N ALA A 467 30.43 17.05 5.52
CA ALA A 467 31.69 17.16 4.81
C ALA A 467 32.85 16.45 5.54
N ASP A 468 32.99 16.67 6.85
CA ASP A 468 34.05 16.04 7.66
C ASP A 468 33.85 14.53 7.80
N CYS A 469 32.62 14.07 8.07
CA CYS A 469 32.33 12.64 8.18
C CYS A 469 32.58 11.91 6.86
N ARG A 470 32.17 12.49 5.72
CA ARG A 470 32.46 11.93 4.39
C ARG A 470 33.96 11.82 4.15
N THR A 471 34.72 12.87 4.43
CA THR A 471 36.18 12.88 4.26
C THR A 471 36.84 11.76 5.08
N LYS A 472 36.49 11.65 6.36
CA LYS A 472 36.99 10.58 7.25
C LYS A 472 36.62 9.19 6.74
N PHE A 473 35.38 9.00 6.28
CA PHE A 473 34.91 7.72 5.78
C PHE A 473 35.66 7.29 4.51
N LEU A 474 35.86 8.20 3.55
CA LEU A 474 36.61 7.95 2.32
C LEU A 474 38.07 7.59 2.61
N VAL A 475 38.72 8.28 3.56
CA VAL A 475 40.10 7.95 3.99
C VAL A 475 40.17 6.55 4.59
N LYS A 476 39.21 6.18 5.45
CA LYS A 476 39.18 4.87 6.12
C LYS A 476 38.89 3.72 5.16
N THR A 477 38.02 3.95 4.16
CA THR A 477 37.54 2.90 3.23
C THR A 477 38.32 2.85 1.93
N LYS A 478 39.10 3.88 1.61
CA LYS A 478 39.81 4.05 0.33
C LYS A 478 38.88 4.08 -0.90
N ILE A 479 37.60 4.39 -0.70
CA ILE A 479 36.66 4.62 -1.79
C ILE A 479 37.02 5.95 -2.44
N THR A 480 37.19 5.96 -3.76
CA THR A 480 37.69 7.13 -4.50
C THR A 480 36.61 7.94 -5.19
N ALA A 481 35.47 7.33 -5.55
CA ALA A 481 34.37 8.02 -6.21
C ALA A 481 33.03 7.28 -6.06
N THR A 482 31.95 8.05 -6.05
CA THR A 482 30.58 7.60 -6.30
C THR A 482 30.20 7.92 -7.74
N HIS A 483 29.30 7.14 -8.32
CA HIS A 483 29.01 7.17 -9.76
C HIS A 483 27.75 7.96 -10.12
N ASP A 484 26.89 8.25 -9.14
CA ASP A 484 25.63 8.97 -9.34
C ASP A 484 25.20 9.74 -8.07
N GLU A 485 24.12 10.53 -8.17
CA GLU A 485 23.60 11.35 -7.07
C GLU A 485 23.06 10.53 -5.91
N TYR A 486 22.48 9.35 -6.17
CA TYR A 486 21.91 8.48 -5.13
C TYR A 486 23.02 7.80 -4.33
N GLN A 487 24.08 7.33 -4.99
CA GLN A 487 25.28 6.86 -4.30
C GLN A 487 25.92 7.96 -3.45
N ASN A 488 25.95 9.21 -3.95
CA ASN A 488 26.43 10.35 -3.16
C ASN A 488 25.59 10.59 -1.90
N GLN A 489 24.27 10.49 -2.00
CA GLN A 489 23.38 10.58 -0.84
C GLN A 489 23.67 9.45 0.16
N VAL A 490 23.75 8.21 -0.29
CA VAL A 490 24.01 7.05 0.58
C VAL A 490 25.40 7.14 1.21
N LEU A 491 26.42 7.62 0.49
CA LEU A 491 27.75 7.89 1.06
C LEU A 491 27.66 8.83 2.26
N THR A 492 26.86 9.90 2.17
CA THR A 492 26.64 10.82 3.29
C THR A 492 25.96 10.11 4.46
N GLU A 493 24.92 9.32 4.19
CA GLU A 493 24.19 8.56 5.20
C GLU A 493 25.11 7.57 5.96
N VAL A 494 25.89 6.75 5.24
CA VAL A 494 26.77 5.75 5.86
C VAL A 494 27.99 6.37 6.52
N ALA A 495 28.49 7.52 6.04
CA ALA A 495 29.59 8.25 6.67
C ALA A 495 29.16 8.83 8.03
N LEU A 496 27.98 9.46 8.09
CA LEU A 496 27.39 9.93 9.35
C LEU A 496 27.13 8.76 10.30
N TRP A 497 26.62 7.64 9.79
CA TRP A 497 26.40 6.41 10.56
C TRP A 497 27.72 5.89 11.17
N ALA A 498 28.76 5.72 10.36
CA ALA A 498 30.06 5.23 10.79
C ALA A 498 30.67 6.09 11.91
N GLU A 499 30.64 7.41 11.76
CA GLU A 499 31.20 8.34 12.75
C GLU A 499 30.35 8.40 14.04
N ALA A 500 29.02 8.36 13.91
CA ALA A 500 28.12 8.39 15.06
C ALA A 500 28.20 7.13 15.92
N LEU A 501 28.45 5.97 15.30
CA LEU A 501 28.69 4.71 16.01
C LEU A 501 30.16 4.44 16.32
N THR A 502 31.07 5.32 15.92
CA THR A 502 32.52 5.17 16.14
C THR A 502 33.05 3.85 15.56
N ILE A 503 32.60 3.49 14.36
CA ILE A 503 33.00 2.25 13.68
C ILE A 503 34.48 2.33 13.26
N LYS A 504 35.26 1.32 13.66
CA LYS A 504 36.70 1.19 13.34
C LYS A 504 37.05 -0.13 12.65
N GLU A 505 36.20 -1.14 12.76
CA GLU A 505 36.45 -2.46 12.20
C GLU A 505 36.42 -2.41 10.66
N ALA A 506 37.48 -2.91 10.03
CA ALA A 506 37.61 -2.88 8.56
C ALA A 506 36.44 -3.58 7.86
N HIS A 507 36.00 -4.73 8.37
CA HIS A 507 34.85 -5.47 7.83
C HIS A 507 33.54 -4.66 7.88
N ARG A 508 33.23 -3.98 9.00
CA ARG A 508 32.01 -3.18 9.09
C ARG A 508 32.06 -1.93 8.21
N LEU A 509 33.24 -1.32 8.07
CA LEU A 509 33.45 -0.22 7.13
C LEU A 509 33.30 -0.66 5.67
N ASP A 510 33.77 -1.85 5.33
CA ASP A 510 33.58 -2.46 4.02
C ASP A 510 32.10 -2.70 3.70
N LEU A 511 31.33 -3.27 4.64
CA LEU A 511 29.88 -3.43 4.49
C LEU A 511 29.17 -2.09 4.23
N LEU A 512 29.48 -1.05 5.01
CA LEU A 512 28.96 0.30 4.79
C LEU A 512 29.36 0.87 3.41
N GLY A 513 30.58 0.56 2.94
CA GLY A 513 31.04 0.91 1.60
C GLY A 513 30.24 0.22 0.50
N GLN A 514 29.93 -1.07 0.65
CA GLN A 514 29.10 -1.82 -0.28
C GLN A 514 27.66 -1.29 -0.33
N MET A 515 27.12 -0.83 0.81
CA MET A 515 25.77 -0.26 0.89
C MET A 515 25.59 0.96 -0.03
N ILE A 516 26.65 1.74 -0.28
CA ILE A 516 26.62 2.89 -1.20
C ILE A 516 26.13 2.48 -2.58
N THR A 517 26.57 1.32 -3.07
CA THR A 517 26.17 0.81 -4.39
C THR A 517 24.88 0.01 -4.34
N ALA A 518 24.69 -0.79 -3.28
CA ALA A 518 23.55 -1.70 -3.18
C ALA A 518 22.22 -0.98 -2.93
N LYS A 519 22.18 -0.01 -2.01
CA LYS A 519 20.93 0.64 -1.59
C LYS A 519 20.14 1.23 -2.77
N PRO A 520 20.76 2.00 -3.69
CA PRO A 520 20.05 2.56 -4.84
C PRO A 520 19.71 1.55 -5.95
N ARG A 521 20.03 0.26 -5.83
CA ARG A 521 19.94 -0.67 -6.98
C ARG A 521 19.26 -1.99 -6.66
N ASP A 522 19.51 -2.52 -5.47
CA ASP A 522 19.03 -3.83 -5.07
C ASP A 522 18.69 -3.83 -3.57
N VAL A 523 17.40 -3.74 -3.30
CA VAL A 523 16.84 -3.76 -1.94
C VAL A 523 17.18 -5.05 -1.18
N TYR A 524 17.32 -6.17 -1.88
CA TYR A 524 17.59 -7.47 -1.28
C TYR A 524 19.06 -7.59 -0.90
N ALA A 525 19.97 -7.19 -1.81
CA ALA A 525 21.40 -7.11 -1.50
C ALA A 525 21.68 -6.10 -0.39
N TYR A 526 21.02 -4.93 -0.42
CA TYR A 526 21.13 -3.94 0.64
C TYR A 526 20.70 -4.50 2.00
N GLN A 527 19.57 -5.19 2.06
CA GLN A 527 19.10 -5.80 3.29
C GLN A 527 20.12 -6.78 3.87
N ASP A 528 20.73 -7.62 3.03
CA ASP A 528 21.74 -8.58 3.48
C ASP A 528 22.98 -7.89 4.08
N LEU A 529 23.41 -6.76 3.50
CA LEU A 529 24.48 -5.94 4.05
C LEU A 529 24.11 -5.36 5.42
N VAL A 530 22.88 -4.85 5.58
CA VAL A 530 22.42 -4.26 6.85
C VAL A 530 22.36 -5.32 7.95
N ILE A 531 21.86 -6.52 7.64
CA ILE A 531 21.85 -7.64 8.60
C ILE A 531 23.29 -7.99 8.99
N ASN A 532 24.19 -8.16 8.02
CA ASN A 532 25.58 -8.55 8.31
C ASN A 532 26.34 -7.48 9.08
N PHE A 533 25.99 -6.20 8.93
CA PHE A 533 26.58 -5.12 9.71
C PHE A 533 26.30 -5.26 11.22
N PHE A 534 25.09 -5.69 11.57
CA PHE A 534 24.66 -5.89 12.96
C PHE A 534 24.95 -7.28 13.52
N LYS A 535 25.51 -8.19 12.73
CA LYS A 535 26.07 -9.44 13.26
C LYS A 535 27.39 -9.13 13.97
N ASP A 536 27.61 -9.84 15.07
CA ASP A 536 28.81 -9.74 15.89
C ASP A 536 30.06 -10.25 15.16
#